data_AF-A0A0G1XSH7-F1
#
_entry.id   AF-A0A0G1XSH7-F1
#
_cell.length_a   1.000
_cell.length_b   1.000
_cell.length_c   1.000
_cell.angle_alpha   90.00
_cell.angle_beta   90.00
_cell.angle_gamma   90.00
#
_symmetry.space_group_name_H-M   'P 1'
#
loop_
_entity.id
_entity.type
_entity.pdbx_description
1 polymer ?
#
loop_
_entity_poly.entity_id
_entity_poly.type
_entity_poly.pdbx_seq_one_letter_code
_entity_poly.pdbx_strand_id
1 'polypeptide(L)' 'MTQKLQKLMRKAETWPKEVQDAAADSLQLLDQAYSGTYKLTAEDKKALARSARDVRLKRFASEKDIAAFFARARS' A
#
# COMPACT_ATOMS: atom_id res chain seq x y z
N MET A 1 -0.04 -9.67 21.70
CA MET A 1 1.14 -10.44 21.23
C MET A 1 1.07 -11.84 21.81
N THR A 2 1.30 -12.89 21.00
CA THR A 2 1.32 -14.27 21.52
C THR A 2 2.52 -14.45 22.45
N GLN A 3 2.41 -15.35 23.45
CA GLN A 3 3.54 -15.65 24.34
C GLN A 3 4.79 -16.12 23.58
N LYS A 4 4.60 -16.81 22.45
CA LYS A 4 5.68 -17.26 21.58
C LYS A 4 6.40 -16.10 20.91
N LEU A 5 5.66 -15.13 20.34
CA LEU A 5 6.26 -13.95 19.71
C LEU A 5 7.00 -13.08 20.73
N GLN A 6 6.43 -12.89 21.92
CA GLN A 6 7.06 -12.12 22.99
C GLN A 6 8.39 -12.74 23.46
N LYS A 7 8.43 -14.07 23.63
CA LYS A 7 9.67 -14.78 23.98
C LYS A 7 10.72 -14.67 22.87
N LEU A 8 10.31 -14.73 21.61
CA LEU A 8 11.22 -14.62 20.48
C LEU A 8 11.83 -13.21 20.39
N MET A 9 11.03 -12.16 20.56
CA MET A 9 11.52 -10.77 20.54
C MET A 9 12.53 -10.50 21.66
N ARG A 10 12.26 -10.96 22.90
CA ARG A 10 13.22 -10.87 24.00
C ARG A 10 14.52 -11.61 23.73
N LYS A 11 14.45 -12.73 23.01
CA LYS A 11 15.66 -13.47 22.60
C LYS A 11 16.41 -12.74 21.48
N ALA A 12 15.70 -12.03 20.61
CA ALA A 12 16.30 -11.28 19.52
C ALA A 12 17.16 -10.10 20.02
N GLU A 13 16.85 -9.53 21.20
CA GLU A 13 17.65 -8.48 21.83
C GLU A 13 19.12 -8.89 22.07
N THR A 14 19.40 -10.19 22.20
CA THR A 14 20.76 -10.70 22.43
C THR A 14 21.45 -11.18 21.16
N TRP A 15 20.81 -11.10 20.00
CA TRP A 15 21.40 -11.52 18.72
C TRP A 15 22.41 -10.48 18.21
N PRO A 16 23.33 -10.87 17.32
CA PRO A 16 24.13 -9.91 16.56
C PRO A 16 23.23 -8.93 15.79
N LYS A 17 23.68 -7.69 15.63
CA LYS A 17 22.91 -6.60 15.04
C LYS A 17 22.39 -6.96 13.64
N GLU A 18 23.22 -7.61 12.84
CA GLU A 18 22.90 -8.00 11.47
C GLU A 18 21.71 -8.97 11.42
N VAL A 19 21.59 -9.81 12.43
CA VAL A 19 20.49 -10.77 12.57
C VAL A 19 19.23 -10.08 13.11
N GLN A 20 19.38 -9.07 13.97
CA GLN A 20 18.25 -8.25 14.44
C GLN A 20 17.64 -7.44 13.30
N ASP A 21 18.48 -6.83 12.46
CA ASP A 21 18.06 -6.05 11.28
C ASP A 21 17.29 -6.96 10.30
N ALA A 22 17.81 -8.15 9.99
CA ALA A 22 17.11 -9.12 9.13
C ALA A 22 15.77 -9.59 9.73
N ALA A 23 15.68 -9.72 11.06
CA ALA A 23 14.43 -10.07 11.73
C ALA A 23 13.41 -8.92 11.68
N ALA A 24 13.86 -7.67 11.80
CA ALA A 24 13.03 -6.49 11.65
C ALA A 24 12.47 -6.37 10.23
N ASP A 25 13.30 -6.55 9.20
CA ASP A 25 12.88 -6.56 7.80
C ASP A 25 11.79 -7.61 7.53
N SER A 26 11.97 -8.82 8.09
CA SER A 26 11.01 -9.90 7.97
C SER A 26 9.66 -9.56 8.61
N LEU A 27 9.67 -8.93 9.79
CA LEU A 27 8.45 -8.47 10.46
C LEU A 27 7.77 -7.34 9.70
N GLN A 28 8.55 -6.43 9.09
CA GLN A 28 8.02 -5.35 8.27
C GLN A 28 7.37 -5.85 6.98
N LEU A 29 7.94 -6.88 6.34
CA LEU A 29 7.30 -7.54 5.19
C LEU A 29 5.97 -8.20 5.56
N LEU A 30 5.90 -8.85 6.73
CA LEU A 30 4.66 -9.39 7.25
C LEU A 30 3.64 -8.28 7.53
N ASP A 31 4.08 -7.17 8.15
CA ASP A 31 3.21 -6.03 8.40
C ASP A 31 2.65 -5.44 7.11
N GLN A 32 3.46 -5.29 6.06
CA GLN A 32 2.99 -4.83 4.74
C GLN A 32 1.98 -5.80 4.12
N ALA A 33 2.23 -7.12 4.22
CA ALA A 33 1.33 -8.14 3.70
C ALA A 33 -0.04 -8.14 4.41
N TYR A 34 -0.07 -7.88 5.72
CA TYR A 34 -1.30 -7.83 6.52
C TYR A 34 -1.98 -6.45 6.49
N SER A 35 -1.22 -5.37 6.40
CA SER A 35 -1.72 -4.00 6.21
C SER A 35 -2.26 -3.75 4.80
N GLY A 36 -2.00 -4.66 3.86
CA GLY A 36 -2.38 -4.58 2.45
C GLY A 36 -3.86 -4.76 2.11
N THR A 37 -4.76 -5.03 3.07
CA THR A 37 -6.21 -4.95 2.79
C THR A 37 -6.72 -3.52 2.97
N TYR A 38 -6.41 -2.65 2.01
CA TYR A 38 -7.08 -1.37 1.88
C TYR A 38 -8.59 -1.61 1.75
N LYS A 39 -9.33 -1.37 2.83
CA LYS A 39 -10.79 -1.46 2.80
C LYS A 39 -11.31 -0.27 2.00
N LEU A 40 -11.79 -0.53 0.79
CA LEU A 40 -12.43 0.48 -0.04
C LEU A 40 -13.52 1.21 0.75
N THR A 41 -13.36 2.52 0.85
CA THR A 41 -14.38 3.42 1.41
C THR A 41 -15.61 3.45 0.50
N ALA A 42 -16.70 4.06 0.96
CA ALA A 42 -17.88 4.25 0.11
C ALA A 42 -17.55 5.12 -1.10
N GLU A 43 -16.69 6.12 -0.91
CA GLU A 43 -16.18 7.05 -1.91
C GLU A 43 -15.35 6.32 -2.96
N ASP A 44 -14.46 5.41 -2.55
CA ASP A 44 -13.66 4.62 -3.48
C ASP A 44 -14.54 3.72 -4.35
N LYS A 45 -15.52 3.04 -3.73
CA LYS A 45 -16.48 2.21 -4.46
C LYS A 45 -17.28 3.04 -5.46
N LYS A 46 -17.70 4.24 -5.08
CA LYS A 46 -18.40 5.19 -5.97
C LYS A 46 -17.51 5.66 -7.11
N ALA A 47 -16.23 5.95 -6.83
CA ALA A 47 -15.25 6.34 -7.84
C ALA A 47 -15.00 5.22 -8.85
N LEU A 48 -14.86 3.97 -8.38
CA LEU A 48 -14.72 2.79 -9.24
C LEU A 48 -15.97 2.56 -10.10
N ALA A 49 -17.17 2.69 -9.54
CA ALA A 49 -18.41 2.56 -10.29
C ALA A 49 -18.53 3.61 -11.40
N ARG A 50 -18.15 4.87 -11.11
CA ARG A 50 -18.08 5.95 -12.11
C ARG A 50 -17.08 5.61 -13.21
N SER A 51 -15.85 5.22 -12.84
CA SER A 51 -14.80 4.84 -13.80
C SER A 51 -15.25 3.70 -14.73
N ALA A 52 -15.88 2.66 -14.17
CA ALA A 52 -16.42 1.55 -14.97
C ALA A 52 -17.50 1.99 -15.97
N ARG A 53 -18.32 2.98 -15.62
CA ARG A 53 -19.30 3.57 -16.53
C ARG A 53 -18.62 4.41 -17.62
N ASP A 54 -17.61 5.19 -17.26
CA ASP A 54 -16.89 6.04 -18.22
C ASP A 54 -16.15 5.20 -19.27
N VAL A 55 -15.54 4.08 -18.87
CA VAL A 55 -14.93 3.11 -19.80
C VAL A 55 -15.97 2.54 -20.76
N ARG A 56 -17.12 2.09 -20.25
CA ARG A 56 -18.22 1.56 -21.10
C ARG A 56 -18.73 2.58 -22.11
N LEU A 57 -18.75 3.85 -21.72
CA LEU A 57 -19.19 4.97 -22.56
C LEU A 57 -18.06 5.60 -23.39
N LYS A 58 -16.85 5.02 -23.38
CA LYS A 58 -15.64 5.55 -24.03
C LYS A 58 -15.34 7.01 -23.68
N ARG A 59 -15.63 7.40 -22.44
CA ARG A 59 -15.39 8.75 -21.90
C ARG A 59 -13.99 8.80 -21.30
N PHE A 60 -13.01 8.96 -22.17
CA PHE A 60 -11.61 9.14 -21.79
C PHE A 60 -11.23 10.63 -21.85
N ALA A 61 -10.22 11.01 -21.06
CA ALA A 61 -9.61 12.31 -21.19
C ALA A 61 -9.01 12.48 -22.59
N SER A 62 -9.10 13.67 -23.16
CA SER A 62 -8.43 13.95 -24.43
C SER A 62 -6.91 14.03 -24.22
N GLU A 63 -6.14 13.88 -25.30
CA GLU A 63 -4.68 14.07 -25.24
C GLU A 63 -4.29 15.44 -24.68
N LYS A 64 -5.07 16.47 -25.00
CA LYS A 64 -4.89 17.83 -24.48
C LYS A 64 -5.07 17.89 -22.96
N ASP A 65 -6.09 17.20 -22.43
CA ASP A 65 -6.34 17.16 -20.99
C ASP A 65 -5.23 16.41 -20.25
N ILE A 66 -4.73 15.32 -20.84
CA ILE A 66 -3.60 14.55 -20.31
C ILE A 66 -2.33 15.41 -20.27
N ALA A 67 -2.03 16.11 -21.37
CA ALA A 67 -0.87 17.00 -21.45
C ALA A 67 -0.94 18.13 -20.41
N ALA A 68 -2.12 18.74 -20.22
CA ALA A 68 -2.34 19.79 -19.23
C ALA A 68 -2.15 19.29 -17.79
N PHE A 69 -2.64 18.09 -17.48
CA PHE A 69 -2.43 17.47 -16.16
C PHE A 69 -0.95 17.30 -15.83
N PHE A 70 -0.17 16.70 -16.74
CA PHE A 70 1.27 16.49 -16.53
C PHE A 70 2.08 17.79 -16.54
N ALA A 71 1.62 18.84 -17.23
CA ALA A 71 2.25 20.16 -17.14
C ALA A 71 2.11 20.75 -15.74
N ARG A 72 0.91 20.68 -15.14
CA ARG A 72 0.64 21.15 -13.77
C ARG A 72 1.32 20.29 -12.70
N ALA A 73 1.46 18.99 -12.90
CA ALA A 73 2.09 18.11 -11.90
C ALA A 73 3.63 18.25 -11.83
N ARG A 74 4.24 18.89 -12.84
CA ARG A 74 5.70 19.12 -12.94
C ARG A 74 6.13 20.52 -12.47
N SER A 75 5.19 21.40 -12.14
CA SER A 75 5.43 22.71 -11.51
C SER A 75 5.32 22.61 -10.00
#